data_AF-A0A3D2YZ46-F1
#
_entry.id   AF-A0A3D2YZ46-F1
#
_cell.length_a   1.000
_cell.length_b   1.000
_cell.length_c   1.000
_cell.angle_alpha   90.00
_cell.angle_beta   90.00
_cell.angle_gamma   90.00
#
_symmetry.space_group_name_H-M   'P 1'
#
loop_
_entity.id
_entity.type
_entity.pdbx_description
1 polymer ?
#
loop_
_entity_poly.entity_id
_entity_poly.type
_entity_poly.pdbx_seq_one_letter_code
_entity_poly.pdbx_strand_id
1 'polypeptide(L)'
;LSDARRRLRRLEGDRAHRRADVALAELKRAREQLLDPVTVLKGVMQDENLLLTHTSALEQLRRGAIKLAEDQPAQVPPWLHPEHLAERQQDASGRTGEVLSRFDSGVAAADSSGSAPDAAPSDPQQEQVLAAAREAIPHLQEAVAAMAAAGGALSSEDLLLATQQELRSIEALFRAIERFAGTRQLIELAHGEQTRIVALVTPPQELKGQAAELLAAISTEERLSAVREGATHNRERLMRLQQLLQQERLEMEQQVIAAAGDQQDSTATDEQLTDVAERYDLAEQYRAGAFDALEQLAGGLVRVESGDGGPAGIRDPAAAALTEIDQLRRLFYTIVEHLKDLLRNQSETHDDVASAQAVDDGEALAFAIGPLTDRQQGHAGVGGALAQALESQADAAAGLGEPQAEQAAEALGQAAVETRSAFGQMSDATGLLVEARDATDAEPPDLEPTLEHQRLAMEHLENAIRLLEPQSEQQQDQSGSEQQQQQSQGEDEEQVTQRQADRRLQAIRDREAERQRQRQKRQRIEPEPVEKDW
;
A
#
# COMPACT_ATOMS: atom_id res chain seq x y z
N LEU A 1 1.10 -8.83 -34.96
CA LEU A 1 2.22 -9.74 -34.57
C LEU A 1 2.97 -10.41 -35.74
N SER A 2 2.31 -10.99 -36.76
CA SER A 2 2.99 -11.61 -37.92
C SER A 2 3.89 -10.64 -38.69
N ASP A 3 3.45 -9.40 -38.89
CA ASP A 3 4.24 -8.34 -39.53
C ASP A 3 5.45 -7.90 -38.70
N ALA A 4 5.34 -7.81 -37.38
CA ALA A 4 6.47 -7.49 -36.50
C ALA A 4 7.56 -8.57 -36.61
N ARG A 5 7.18 -9.85 -36.56
CA ARG A 5 8.10 -10.98 -36.79
C ARG A 5 8.76 -10.92 -38.18
N ARG A 6 8.01 -10.53 -39.21
CA ARG A 6 8.55 -10.35 -40.57
C ARG A 6 9.57 -9.21 -40.65
N ARG A 7 9.36 -8.11 -39.92
CA ARG A 7 10.28 -6.96 -39.86
C ARG A 7 11.54 -7.24 -39.04
N LEU A 8 11.42 -7.97 -37.91
CA LEU A 8 12.59 -8.48 -37.17
C LEU A 8 13.49 -9.35 -38.05
N ARG A 9 12.91 -10.25 -38.85
CA ARG A 9 13.66 -11.07 -39.82
C ARG A 9 14.35 -10.26 -40.91
N ARG A 10 13.92 -9.02 -41.14
CA ARG A 10 14.52 -8.07 -42.09
C ARG A 10 15.51 -7.11 -41.42
N LEU A 11 15.80 -7.30 -40.12
CA LEU A 11 16.63 -6.40 -39.31
C LEU A 11 16.08 -4.96 -39.24
N GLU A 12 14.77 -4.79 -39.46
CA GLU A 12 14.09 -3.51 -39.32
C GLU A 12 13.62 -3.33 -37.87
N GLY A 13 14.57 -3.26 -36.91
CA GLY A 13 14.31 -3.32 -35.47
C GLY A 13 13.28 -2.31 -34.96
N ASP A 14 13.50 -1.02 -35.23
CA ASP A 14 12.59 0.07 -34.86
C ASP A 14 11.17 -0.15 -35.41
N ARG A 15 11.07 -0.35 -36.72
CA ARG A 15 9.79 -0.62 -37.40
C ARG A 15 9.09 -1.89 -36.91
N ALA A 16 9.84 -2.87 -36.40
CA ALA A 16 9.29 -4.08 -35.82
C ALA A 16 8.77 -3.85 -34.40
N HIS A 17 9.50 -3.05 -33.60
CA HIS A 17 9.11 -2.62 -32.26
C HIS A 17 7.81 -1.83 -32.31
N ARG A 18 7.75 -0.74 -33.09
CA ARG A 18 6.52 0.06 -33.28
C ARG A 18 5.32 -0.79 -33.71
N ARG A 19 5.54 -1.77 -34.61
CA ARG A 19 4.45 -2.66 -35.06
C ARG A 19 4.04 -3.68 -33.99
N ALA A 20 4.93 -4.07 -33.09
CA ALA A 20 4.61 -4.89 -31.94
C ALA A 20 3.78 -4.09 -30.93
N ASP A 21 4.16 -2.84 -30.65
CA ASP A 21 3.44 -1.97 -29.71
C ASP A 21 2.03 -1.65 -30.19
N VAL A 22 1.84 -1.33 -31.47
CA VAL A 22 0.50 -1.14 -32.05
C VAL A 22 -0.35 -2.40 -31.87
N ALA A 23 0.21 -3.59 -32.09
CA ALA A 23 -0.53 -4.83 -31.91
C ALA A 23 -0.84 -5.12 -30.42
N LEU A 24 0.04 -4.71 -29.51
CA LEU A 24 -0.20 -4.80 -28.07
C LEU A 24 -1.29 -3.82 -27.63
N ALA A 25 -1.29 -2.59 -28.13
CA ALA A 25 -2.32 -1.59 -27.88
C ALA A 25 -3.71 -2.07 -28.36
N GLU A 26 -3.80 -2.63 -29.58
CA GLU A 26 -5.03 -3.24 -30.10
C GLU A 26 -5.53 -4.39 -29.19
N LEU A 27 -4.62 -5.24 -28.70
CA LEU A 27 -4.96 -6.33 -27.79
C LEU A 27 -5.46 -5.80 -26.43
N LYS A 28 -4.79 -4.77 -25.88
CA LYS A 28 -5.19 -4.11 -24.63
C LYS A 28 -6.60 -3.55 -24.77
N ARG A 29 -6.89 -2.77 -25.81
CA ARG A 29 -8.24 -2.23 -26.08
C ARG A 29 -9.29 -3.33 -26.18
N ALA A 30 -9.00 -4.41 -26.92
CA ALA A 30 -9.93 -5.53 -27.05
C ALA A 30 -10.23 -6.19 -25.69
N ARG A 31 -9.23 -6.35 -24.82
CA ARG A 31 -9.40 -6.85 -23.45
C ARG A 31 -10.23 -5.88 -22.60
N GLU A 32 -9.96 -4.58 -22.69
CA GLU A 32 -10.59 -3.52 -21.89
C GLU A 32 -12.06 -3.27 -22.22
N GLN A 33 -12.53 -3.72 -23.39
CA GLN A 33 -13.97 -3.77 -23.69
C GLN A 33 -14.74 -4.72 -22.77
N LEU A 34 -14.06 -5.69 -22.14
CA LEU A 34 -14.66 -6.69 -21.27
C LEU A 34 -14.42 -6.42 -19.78
N LEU A 35 -13.64 -5.39 -19.46
CA LEU A 35 -13.28 -5.06 -18.07
C LEU A 35 -14.17 -3.94 -17.54
N ASP A 36 -14.30 -3.88 -16.22
CA ASP A 36 -14.91 -2.74 -15.57
C ASP A 36 -14.06 -1.46 -15.79
N PRO A 37 -14.68 -0.28 -15.87
CA PRO A 37 -13.98 0.97 -16.15
C PRO A 37 -12.84 1.29 -15.20
N VAL A 38 -12.93 0.94 -13.91
CA VAL A 38 -11.89 1.26 -12.91
C VAL A 38 -10.65 0.41 -13.17
N THR A 39 -10.81 -0.87 -13.49
CA THR A 39 -9.71 -1.74 -13.90
C THR A 39 -9.02 -1.23 -15.17
N VAL A 40 -9.79 -0.71 -16.15
CA VAL A 40 -9.21 -0.08 -17.35
C VAL A 40 -8.36 1.14 -16.96
N LEU A 41 -8.89 2.04 -16.12
CA LEU A 41 -8.16 3.24 -15.69
C LEU A 41 -6.87 2.91 -14.94
N LYS A 42 -6.87 1.88 -14.08
CA LYS A 42 -5.65 1.40 -13.41
C LYS A 42 -4.60 0.93 -14.41
N GLY A 43 -5.01 0.20 -15.45
CA GLY A 43 -4.11 -0.22 -16.53
C GLY A 43 -3.55 0.95 -17.35
N VAL A 44 -4.37 1.97 -17.63
CA VAL A 44 -3.92 3.19 -18.30
C VAL A 44 -2.94 3.97 -17.42
N MET A 45 -3.21 4.10 -16.11
CA MET A 45 -2.32 4.77 -15.17
C MET A 45 -0.94 4.10 -15.08
N GLN A 46 -0.87 2.76 -15.15
CA GLN A 46 0.41 2.04 -15.24
C GLN A 46 1.16 2.36 -16.54
N ASP A 47 0.44 2.41 -17.66
CA ASP A 47 1.02 2.75 -18.97
C ASP A 47 1.54 4.20 -19.00
N GLU A 48 0.81 5.15 -18.40
CA GLU A 48 1.23 6.55 -18.26
C GLU A 48 2.45 6.72 -17.36
N ASN A 49 2.54 6.01 -16.23
CA ASN A 49 3.74 6.04 -15.38
C ASN A 49 4.98 5.51 -16.13
N LEU A 50 4.80 4.45 -16.92
CA LEU A 50 5.87 3.92 -17.77
C LEU A 50 6.23 4.90 -18.89
N LEU A 51 5.25 5.61 -19.45
CA LEU A 51 5.48 6.65 -20.45
C LEU A 51 6.28 7.81 -19.85
N LEU A 52 5.87 8.33 -18.70
CA LEU A 52 6.57 9.36 -17.94
C LEU A 52 8.03 8.99 -17.68
N THR A 53 8.27 7.74 -17.29
CA THR A 53 9.63 7.22 -17.06
C THR A 53 10.47 7.30 -18.34
N HIS A 54 9.91 6.91 -19.48
CA HIS A 54 10.60 6.97 -20.77
C HIS A 54 10.82 8.41 -21.26
N THR A 55 9.84 9.29 -21.11
CA THR A 55 9.95 10.71 -21.47
C THR A 55 11.03 11.40 -20.63
N SER A 56 11.04 11.15 -19.32
CA SER A 56 12.06 11.65 -18.38
C SER A 56 13.45 11.11 -18.71
N ALA A 57 13.57 9.80 -18.99
CA ALA A 57 14.83 9.20 -19.39
C ALA A 57 15.37 9.79 -20.70
N LEU A 58 14.50 10.02 -21.69
CA LEU A 58 14.87 10.67 -22.94
C LEU A 58 15.38 12.10 -22.72
N GLU A 59 14.71 12.86 -21.85
CA GLU A 59 15.14 14.21 -21.48
C GLU A 59 16.53 14.19 -20.82
N GLN A 60 16.75 13.29 -19.85
CA GLN A 60 18.02 13.14 -19.15
C GLN A 60 19.16 12.69 -20.10
N LEU A 61 18.90 11.74 -20.99
CA LEU A 61 19.85 11.30 -22.02
C LEU A 61 20.23 12.44 -22.96
N ARG A 62 19.26 13.23 -23.42
CA ARG A 62 19.51 14.40 -24.30
C ARG A 62 20.30 15.50 -23.61
N ARG A 63 20.13 15.66 -22.28
CA ARG A 63 20.93 16.58 -21.46
C ARG A 63 22.31 16.05 -21.10
N GLY A 64 22.62 14.80 -21.41
CA GLY A 64 23.88 14.15 -21.03
C GLY A 64 23.99 13.90 -19.51
N ALA A 65 22.86 13.88 -18.80
CA ALA A 65 22.81 13.60 -17.37
C ALA A 65 23.07 12.12 -17.08
N ILE A 66 22.66 11.23 -18.00
CA ILE A 66 22.95 9.79 -17.92
C ILE A 66 24.26 9.51 -18.65
N LYS A 67 25.21 8.93 -17.92
CA LYS A 67 26.56 8.61 -18.40
C LYS A 67 26.82 7.12 -18.26
N LEU A 68 27.54 6.53 -19.22
CA LEU A 68 28.04 5.15 -19.16
C LEU A 68 29.44 5.07 -18.54
N ALA A 69 30.17 6.18 -18.56
CA ALA A 69 31.46 6.42 -17.92
C ALA A 69 31.65 7.94 -17.73
N GLU A 70 32.60 8.40 -16.89
CA GLU A 70 32.78 9.82 -16.53
C GLU A 70 32.71 10.80 -17.72
N ASP A 71 33.25 10.40 -18.88
CA ASP A 71 33.32 11.19 -20.12
C ASP A 71 32.49 10.62 -21.29
N GLN A 72 31.66 9.60 -21.07
CA GLN A 72 30.86 8.97 -22.12
C GLN A 72 29.36 9.12 -21.85
N PRO A 73 28.68 10.09 -22.50
CA PRO A 73 27.23 10.21 -22.37
C PRO A 73 26.57 8.96 -22.96
N ALA A 74 25.54 8.46 -22.26
CA ALA A 74 24.74 7.36 -22.77
C ALA A 74 24.06 7.79 -24.07
N GLN A 75 24.08 6.92 -25.08
CA GLN A 75 23.40 7.19 -26.34
C GLN A 75 21.91 6.90 -26.19
N VAL A 76 21.09 7.77 -26.78
CA VAL A 76 19.64 7.55 -26.85
C VAL A 76 19.38 6.28 -27.67
N PRO A 77 18.69 5.26 -27.09
CA PRO A 77 18.35 4.07 -27.84
C PRO A 77 17.51 4.41 -29.08
N PRO A 78 17.69 3.73 -30.22
CA PRO A 78 16.99 4.07 -31.47
C PRO A 78 15.46 3.96 -31.41
N TRP A 79 14.92 3.26 -30.41
CA TRP A 79 13.49 3.09 -30.18
C TRP A 79 12.90 4.18 -29.26
N LEU A 80 13.74 4.90 -28.52
CA LEU A 80 13.33 5.93 -27.57
C LEU A 80 13.40 7.30 -28.23
N HIS A 81 12.32 7.68 -28.92
CA HIS A 81 12.24 8.97 -29.60
C HIS A 81 10.85 9.62 -29.44
N PRO A 82 10.74 10.96 -29.56
CA PRO A 82 9.51 11.68 -29.21
C PRO A 82 8.29 11.23 -30.03
N GLU A 83 8.45 10.94 -31.32
CA GLU A 83 7.36 10.45 -32.18
C GLU A 83 6.74 9.15 -31.64
N HIS A 84 7.55 8.20 -31.16
CA HIS A 84 7.04 6.93 -30.64
C HIS A 84 6.37 7.12 -29.26
N LEU A 85 6.91 7.99 -28.42
CA LEU A 85 6.30 8.34 -27.14
C LEU A 85 4.95 9.05 -27.36
N ALA A 86 4.85 9.93 -28.36
CA ALA A 86 3.60 10.59 -28.74
C ALA A 86 2.53 9.60 -29.22
N GLU A 87 2.90 8.58 -29.99
CA GLU A 87 1.98 7.49 -30.39
C GLU A 87 1.43 6.74 -29.17
N ARG A 88 2.27 6.46 -28.17
CA ARG A 88 1.86 5.81 -26.92
C ARG A 88 0.96 6.70 -26.08
N GLN A 89 1.29 7.98 -25.95
CA GLN A 89 0.44 8.97 -25.27
C GLN A 89 -0.95 9.05 -25.90
N GLN A 90 -1.02 9.02 -27.24
CA GLN A 90 -2.28 9.06 -27.97
C GLN A 90 -3.13 7.80 -27.73
N ASP A 91 -2.49 6.63 -27.59
CA ASP A 91 -3.20 5.40 -27.23
C ASP A 91 -3.83 5.49 -25.83
N ALA A 92 -3.06 5.92 -24.83
CA ALA A 92 -3.54 6.11 -23.46
C ALA A 92 -4.65 7.15 -23.37
N SER A 93 -4.53 8.26 -24.11
CA SER A 93 -5.57 9.28 -24.25
C SER A 93 -6.86 8.69 -24.85
N GLY A 94 -6.74 7.88 -25.90
CA GLY A 94 -7.88 7.20 -26.52
C GLY A 94 -8.61 6.27 -25.56
N ARG A 95 -7.88 5.44 -24.82
CA ARG A 95 -8.44 4.49 -23.83
C ARG A 95 -9.13 5.22 -22.67
N THR A 96 -8.54 6.30 -22.17
CA THR A 96 -9.16 7.15 -21.15
C THR A 96 -10.43 7.82 -21.67
N GLY A 97 -10.40 8.33 -22.91
CA GLY A 97 -11.56 8.93 -23.57
C GLY A 97 -12.72 7.95 -23.78
N GLU A 98 -12.43 6.68 -24.08
CA GLU A 98 -13.45 5.62 -24.15
C GLU A 98 -14.12 5.39 -22.79
N VAL A 99 -13.35 5.35 -21.70
CA VAL A 99 -13.91 5.23 -20.33
C VAL A 99 -14.76 6.44 -19.98
N LEU A 100 -14.27 7.65 -20.24
CA LEU A 100 -15.03 8.89 -20.05
C LEU A 100 -16.37 8.84 -20.78
N SER A 101 -16.37 8.42 -22.06
CA SER A 101 -17.60 8.30 -22.85
C SER A 101 -18.58 7.27 -22.27
N ARG A 102 -18.08 6.16 -21.70
CA ARG A 102 -18.92 5.17 -21.00
C ARG A 102 -19.57 5.78 -19.76
N PHE A 103 -18.83 6.55 -18.97
CA PHE A 103 -19.38 7.24 -17.79
C PHE A 103 -20.40 8.32 -18.16
N ASP A 104 -20.08 9.20 -19.11
CA ASP A 104 -21.02 10.22 -19.59
C ASP A 104 -22.32 9.59 -20.09
N SER A 105 -22.21 8.51 -20.87
CA SER A 105 -23.38 7.80 -21.40
C SER A 105 -24.19 7.11 -20.31
N GLY A 106 -23.52 6.49 -19.33
CA GLY A 106 -24.17 5.82 -18.19
C GLY A 106 -24.92 6.80 -17.28
N VAL A 107 -24.31 7.94 -16.98
CA VAL A 107 -24.92 9.02 -16.20
C VAL A 107 -26.11 9.62 -16.95
N ALA A 108 -25.95 9.96 -18.24
CA ALA A 108 -27.03 10.53 -19.05
C ALA A 108 -28.22 9.57 -19.19
N ALA A 109 -27.96 8.27 -19.33
CA ALA A 109 -29.01 7.25 -19.35
C ALA A 109 -29.78 7.20 -18.02
N ALA A 110 -29.07 7.20 -16.89
CA ALA A 110 -29.66 7.19 -15.56
C ALA A 110 -30.56 8.41 -15.31
N ASP A 111 -30.08 9.61 -15.65
CA ASP A 111 -30.83 10.86 -15.50
C ASP A 111 -32.11 10.89 -16.37
N SER A 112 -32.06 10.26 -17.54
CA SER A 112 -33.20 10.14 -18.44
C SER A 112 -34.26 9.14 -17.94
N SER A 113 -33.83 8.04 -17.31
CA SER A 113 -34.73 7.01 -16.75
C SER A 113 -35.43 7.44 -15.45
N GLY A 114 -34.83 8.32 -14.65
CA GLY A 114 -35.42 8.84 -13.41
C GLY A 114 -36.66 9.75 -13.62
N SER A 115 -37.00 10.08 -14.86
CA SER A 115 -38.16 10.91 -15.22
C SER A 115 -39.42 10.10 -15.58
N ALA A 116 -39.36 8.75 -15.54
CA ALA A 116 -40.50 7.89 -15.84
C ALA A 116 -41.32 7.59 -14.57
N PRO A 117 -42.65 7.82 -14.56
CA PRO A 117 -43.49 7.70 -13.36
C PRO A 117 -43.71 6.26 -12.84
N ASP A 118 -43.11 5.24 -13.46
CA ASP A 118 -43.28 3.81 -13.16
C ASP A 118 -41.93 3.06 -13.01
N ALA A 119 -40.83 3.79 -12.80
CA ALA A 119 -39.52 3.16 -12.58
C ALA A 119 -39.48 2.44 -11.22
N ALA A 120 -39.08 1.15 -11.24
CA ALA A 120 -38.76 0.41 -10.03
C ALA A 120 -37.68 1.14 -9.22
N PRO A 121 -37.66 1.03 -7.88
CA PRO A 121 -36.61 1.65 -7.07
C PRO A 121 -35.24 1.14 -7.55
N SER A 122 -34.33 2.08 -7.82
CA SER A 122 -32.95 1.76 -8.20
C SER A 122 -32.26 0.97 -7.09
N ASP A 123 -31.37 0.06 -7.46
CA ASP A 123 -30.48 -0.61 -6.52
C ASP A 123 -29.54 0.44 -5.88
N PRO A 124 -29.46 0.56 -4.53
CA PRO A 124 -28.58 1.52 -3.86
C PRO A 124 -27.11 1.40 -4.28
N GLN A 125 -26.64 0.19 -4.58
CA GLN A 125 -25.27 -0.01 -5.07
C GLN A 125 -25.06 0.62 -6.47
N GLN A 126 -26.09 0.56 -7.32
CA GLN A 126 -26.05 1.18 -8.64
C GLN A 126 -26.07 2.72 -8.56
N GLU A 127 -26.83 3.28 -7.63
CA GLU A 127 -26.84 4.73 -7.38
C GLU A 127 -25.48 5.24 -6.90
N GLN A 128 -24.79 4.49 -6.04
CA GLN A 128 -23.46 4.82 -5.55
C GLN A 128 -22.42 4.82 -6.68
N VAL A 129 -22.44 3.79 -7.55
CA VAL A 129 -21.55 3.72 -8.72
C VAL A 129 -21.80 4.89 -9.68
N LEU A 130 -23.07 5.29 -9.88
CA LEU A 130 -23.42 6.44 -10.71
C LEU A 130 -22.98 7.77 -10.08
N ALA A 131 -23.10 7.92 -8.76
CA ALA A 131 -22.60 9.09 -8.05
C ALA A 131 -21.07 9.20 -8.18
N ALA A 132 -20.34 8.10 -7.94
CA ALA A 132 -18.90 8.03 -8.14
C ALA A 132 -18.49 8.37 -9.59
N ALA A 133 -19.24 7.86 -10.58
CA ALA A 133 -19.01 8.19 -11.99
C ALA A 133 -19.21 9.69 -12.27
N ARG A 134 -20.27 10.32 -11.72
CA ARG A 134 -20.49 11.77 -11.83
C ARG A 134 -19.32 12.58 -11.27
N GLU A 135 -18.77 12.17 -10.13
CA GLU A 135 -17.60 12.82 -9.53
C GLU A 135 -16.29 12.54 -10.30
N ALA A 136 -16.17 11.39 -10.94
CA ALA A 136 -14.96 11.01 -11.69
C ALA A 136 -14.85 11.71 -13.06
N ILE A 137 -15.97 12.01 -13.71
CA ILE A 137 -16.02 12.65 -15.04
C ILE A 137 -15.14 13.90 -15.16
N PRO A 138 -15.20 14.93 -14.29
CA PRO A 138 -14.35 16.11 -14.43
C PRO A 138 -12.85 15.79 -14.36
N HIS A 139 -12.46 14.81 -13.55
CA HIS A 139 -11.07 14.37 -13.47
C HIS A 139 -10.63 13.60 -14.72
N LEU A 140 -11.50 12.79 -15.31
CA LEU A 140 -11.21 12.14 -16.59
C LEU A 140 -11.11 13.13 -17.74
N GLN A 141 -11.93 14.19 -17.74
CA GLN A 141 -11.81 15.28 -18.71
C GLN A 141 -10.46 16.00 -18.60
N GLU A 142 -10.03 16.28 -17.38
CA GLU A 142 -8.70 16.84 -17.10
C GLU A 142 -7.58 15.91 -17.55
N ALA A 143 -7.66 14.61 -17.24
CA ALA A 143 -6.68 13.62 -17.66
C ALA A 143 -6.56 13.56 -19.19
N VAL A 144 -7.68 13.47 -19.92
CA VAL A 144 -7.69 13.45 -21.39
C VAL A 144 -7.08 14.74 -21.98
N ALA A 145 -7.40 15.90 -21.41
CA ALA A 145 -6.84 17.18 -21.85
C ALA A 145 -5.32 17.25 -21.61
N ALA A 146 -4.85 16.81 -20.44
CA ALA A 146 -3.43 16.75 -20.11
C ALA A 146 -2.67 15.77 -21.02
N MET A 147 -3.20 14.57 -21.26
CA MET A 147 -2.61 13.61 -22.20
C MET A 147 -2.53 14.15 -23.63
N ALA A 148 -3.56 14.89 -24.09
CA ALA A 148 -3.53 15.52 -25.40
C ALA A 148 -2.45 16.61 -25.48
N ALA A 149 -2.28 17.40 -24.42
CA ALA A 149 -1.22 18.40 -24.31
C ALA A 149 0.17 17.76 -24.27
N ALA A 150 0.35 16.65 -23.54
CA ALA A 150 1.58 15.87 -23.53
C ALA A 150 1.92 15.34 -24.92
N GLY A 151 0.95 14.78 -25.64
CA GLY A 151 1.15 14.28 -27.01
C GLY A 151 1.56 15.40 -27.98
N GLY A 152 0.98 16.59 -27.82
CA GLY A 152 1.39 17.80 -28.54
C GLY A 152 2.83 18.21 -28.24
N ALA A 153 3.21 18.24 -26.96
CA ALA A 153 4.55 18.59 -26.50
C ALA A 153 5.62 17.59 -27.00
N LEU A 154 5.32 16.28 -26.94
CA LEU A 154 6.17 15.22 -27.50
C LEU A 154 6.35 15.39 -29.01
N SER A 155 5.27 15.74 -29.73
CA SER A 155 5.33 15.99 -31.18
C SER A 155 6.16 17.22 -31.55
N SER A 156 6.25 18.22 -30.66
CA SER A 156 7.13 19.38 -30.80
C SER A 156 8.51 19.21 -30.16
N GLU A 157 8.82 18.02 -29.65
CA GLU A 157 10.05 17.70 -28.90
C GLU A 157 10.29 18.53 -27.62
N ASP A 158 9.23 19.10 -27.04
CA ASP A 158 9.27 19.79 -25.74
C ASP A 158 9.08 18.76 -24.60
N LEU A 159 10.16 18.07 -24.26
CA LEU A 159 10.14 16.98 -23.28
C LEU A 159 9.83 17.44 -21.86
N LEU A 160 10.20 18.68 -21.51
CA LEU A 160 9.92 19.23 -20.19
C LEU A 160 8.42 19.46 -20.03
N LEU A 161 7.80 20.11 -21.03
CA LEU A 161 6.35 20.29 -21.03
C LEU A 161 5.62 18.95 -21.09
N ALA A 162 6.09 17.98 -21.89
CA ALA A 162 5.51 16.65 -21.95
C ALA A 162 5.48 15.98 -20.57
N THR A 163 6.62 15.93 -19.88
CA THR A 163 6.74 15.38 -18.52
C THR A 163 5.77 16.04 -17.53
N GLN A 164 5.63 17.37 -17.59
CA GLN A 164 4.69 18.11 -16.75
C GLN A 164 3.22 17.74 -17.03
N GLN A 165 2.85 17.56 -18.30
CA GLN A 165 1.49 17.20 -18.68
C GLN A 165 1.18 15.72 -18.41
N GLU A 166 2.16 14.82 -18.57
CA GLU A 166 2.07 13.41 -18.17
C GLU A 166 1.80 13.30 -16.66
N LEU A 167 2.56 14.01 -15.81
CA LEU A 167 2.33 14.07 -14.36
C LEU A 167 0.90 14.54 -14.01
N ARG A 168 0.44 15.63 -14.64
CA ARG A 168 -0.93 16.13 -14.45
C ARG A 168 -1.98 15.10 -14.84
N SER A 169 -1.74 14.36 -15.91
CA SER A 169 -2.66 13.32 -16.35
C SER A 169 -2.72 12.14 -15.37
N ILE A 170 -1.58 11.71 -14.83
CA ILE A 170 -1.50 10.65 -13.82
C ILE A 170 -2.24 11.07 -12.56
N GLU A 171 -2.06 12.31 -12.12
CA GLU A 171 -2.76 12.86 -10.96
C GLU A 171 -4.28 12.87 -11.18
N ALA A 172 -4.74 13.35 -12.34
CA ALA A 172 -6.15 13.38 -12.68
C ALA A 172 -6.75 11.97 -12.80
N LEU A 173 -6.02 11.00 -13.38
CA LEU A 173 -6.43 9.59 -13.41
C LEU A 173 -6.57 9.02 -12.00
N PHE A 174 -5.60 9.27 -11.12
CA PHE A 174 -5.64 8.84 -9.73
C PHE A 174 -6.86 9.43 -9.01
N ARG A 175 -7.12 10.73 -9.17
CA ARG A 175 -8.31 11.40 -8.60
C ARG A 175 -9.62 10.81 -9.12
N ALA A 176 -9.67 10.38 -10.39
CA ALA A 176 -10.83 9.70 -10.97
C ALA A 176 -11.03 8.30 -10.39
N ILE A 177 -9.96 7.49 -10.30
CA ILE A 177 -9.98 6.13 -9.72
C ILE A 177 -10.40 6.18 -8.24
N GLU A 178 -9.90 7.18 -7.52
CA GLU A 178 -10.19 7.37 -6.09
C GLU A 178 -11.69 7.61 -5.80
N ARG A 179 -12.50 8.07 -6.77
CA ARG A 179 -13.95 8.23 -6.58
C ARG A 179 -14.68 6.90 -6.38
N PHE A 180 -14.05 5.80 -6.76
CA PHE A 180 -14.57 4.44 -6.59
C PHE A 180 -13.97 3.72 -5.37
N ALA A 181 -13.15 4.41 -4.56
CA ALA A 181 -12.57 3.84 -3.35
C ALA A 181 -13.62 3.71 -2.24
N GLY A 182 -13.74 2.51 -1.65
CA GLY A 182 -14.54 2.29 -0.44
C GLY A 182 -13.86 2.82 0.82
N THR A 183 -14.54 2.71 1.97
CA THR A 183 -14.10 3.26 3.27
C THR A 183 -12.66 2.89 3.60
N ARG A 184 -12.35 1.59 3.55
CA ARG A 184 -11.01 1.06 3.81
C ARG A 184 -9.95 1.73 2.95
N GLN A 185 -10.12 1.70 1.63
CA GLN A 185 -9.14 2.24 0.70
C GLN A 185 -8.93 3.74 0.89
N LEU A 186 -10.00 4.51 1.16
CA LEU A 186 -9.87 5.94 1.44
C LEU A 186 -9.11 6.24 2.74
N ILE A 187 -9.26 5.41 3.78
CA ILE A 187 -8.49 5.56 5.02
C ILE A 187 -7.00 5.36 4.74
N GLU A 188 -6.61 4.36 3.94
CA GLU A 188 -5.19 4.12 3.62
C GLU A 188 -4.60 5.23 2.74
N LEU A 189 -5.36 5.71 1.75
CA LEU A 189 -4.94 6.85 0.95
C LEU A 189 -4.75 8.10 1.81
N ALA A 190 -5.67 8.34 2.76
CA ALA A 190 -5.56 9.44 3.70
C ALA A 190 -4.34 9.28 4.62
N HIS A 191 -4.09 8.08 5.13
CA HIS A 191 -2.95 7.76 5.98
C HIS A 191 -1.61 7.94 5.26
N GLY A 192 -1.48 7.40 4.05
CA GLY A 192 -0.26 7.52 3.25
C GLY A 192 0.07 8.98 2.93
N GLU A 193 -0.94 9.76 2.53
CA GLU A 193 -0.79 11.20 2.30
C GLU A 193 -0.44 11.93 3.60
N GLN A 194 -1.08 11.61 4.72
CA GLN A 194 -0.82 12.27 5.99
C GLN A 194 0.59 11.99 6.50
N THR A 195 1.09 10.78 6.29
CA THR A 195 2.48 10.40 6.60
C THR A 195 3.44 11.28 5.80
N ARG A 196 3.18 11.50 4.50
CA ARG A 196 3.98 12.40 3.66
C ARG A 196 3.92 13.84 4.16
N ILE A 197 2.74 14.34 4.53
CA ILE A 197 2.56 15.67 5.10
C ILE A 197 3.40 15.84 6.38
N VAL A 198 3.35 14.88 7.30
CA VAL A 198 4.15 14.90 8.54
C VAL A 198 5.64 14.93 8.23
N ALA A 199 6.11 14.12 7.27
CA ALA A 199 7.50 14.16 6.83
C ALA A 199 7.88 15.54 6.24
N LEU A 200 7.01 16.14 5.44
CA LEU A 200 7.23 17.43 4.80
C LEU A 200 7.22 18.61 5.77
N VAL A 201 6.55 18.54 6.92
CA VAL A 201 6.59 19.60 7.96
C VAL A 201 7.69 19.37 9.01
N THR A 202 8.22 18.15 9.08
CA THR A 202 9.39 17.80 9.90
C THR A 202 10.64 18.45 9.30
N PRO A 203 11.50 19.11 10.11
CA PRO A 203 12.67 19.78 9.58
C PRO A 203 13.73 18.73 9.18
N PRO A 204 14.46 18.94 8.08
CA PRO A 204 15.42 17.94 7.57
C PRO A 204 16.47 17.52 8.60
N GLN A 205 16.85 18.41 9.52
CA GLN A 205 17.84 18.14 10.57
C GLN A 205 17.36 17.14 11.63
N GLU A 206 16.04 16.94 11.76
CA GLU A 206 15.45 15.95 12.65
C GLU A 206 15.26 14.59 11.95
N LEU A 207 15.43 14.54 10.62
CA LEU A 207 15.37 13.34 9.80
C LEU A 207 16.79 12.75 9.63
N LYS A 208 16.86 11.44 9.37
CA LYS A 208 18.12 10.73 9.10
C LYS A 208 18.06 10.07 7.73
N GLY A 209 19.22 9.91 7.09
CA GLY A 209 19.34 9.24 5.79
C GLY A 209 18.91 10.09 4.59
N GLN A 210 18.71 9.43 3.45
CA GLN A 210 18.42 10.09 2.16
C GLN A 210 17.13 10.91 2.18
N ALA A 211 16.14 10.53 2.99
CA ALA A 211 14.94 11.33 3.19
C ALA A 211 15.26 12.77 3.67
N ALA A 212 16.27 12.94 4.54
CA ALA A 212 16.71 14.24 5.00
C ALA A 212 17.39 15.05 3.88
N GLU A 213 18.21 14.41 3.06
CA GLU A 213 18.93 15.04 1.95
C GLU A 213 17.98 15.48 0.83
N LEU A 214 17.04 14.60 0.46
CA LEU A 214 15.99 14.90 -0.53
C LEU A 214 15.10 16.04 -0.05
N LEU A 215 14.67 16.03 1.22
CA LEU A 215 13.88 17.13 1.79
C LEU A 215 14.67 18.43 1.95
N ALA A 216 15.99 18.36 2.13
CA ALA A 216 16.86 19.53 2.14
C ALA A 216 17.10 20.12 0.74
N ALA A 217 16.98 19.31 -0.31
CA ALA A 217 17.07 19.76 -1.70
C ALA A 217 15.82 20.49 -2.20
N ILE A 218 14.65 20.25 -1.57
CA ILE A 218 13.39 20.91 -1.91
C ILE A 218 13.30 22.25 -1.17
N SER A 219 12.87 23.31 -1.86
CA SER A 219 12.70 24.62 -1.24
C SER A 219 11.57 24.61 -0.19
N THR A 220 11.64 25.53 0.78
CA THR A 220 10.57 25.68 1.79
C THR A 220 9.21 25.99 1.13
N GLU A 221 9.21 26.76 0.04
CA GLU A 221 7.99 27.12 -0.68
C GLU A 221 7.34 25.90 -1.34
N GLU A 222 8.13 25.08 -2.05
CA GLU A 222 7.66 23.83 -2.66
C GLU A 222 7.14 22.86 -1.60
N ARG A 223 7.83 22.74 -0.46
CA ARG A 223 7.36 21.91 0.67
C ARG A 223 6.02 22.38 1.21
N LEU A 224 5.85 23.68 1.44
CA LEU A 224 4.59 24.23 1.95
C LEU A 224 3.46 24.08 0.93
N SER A 225 3.76 24.20 -0.36
CA SER A 225 2.79 23.93 -1.43
C SER A 225 2.33 22.47 -1.40
N ALA A 226 3.26 21.52 -1.32
CA ALA A 226 2.94 20.09 -1.22
C ALA A 226 2.14 19.75 0.04
N VAL A 227 2.47 20.35 1.19
CA VAL A 227 1.70 20.18 2.44
C VAL A 227 0.28 20.71 2.28
N ARG A 228 0.10 21.88 1.66
CA ARG A 228 -1.23 22.46 1.42
C ARG A 228 -2.07 21.54 0.54
N GLU A 229 -1.50 21.08 -0.56
CA GLU A 229 -2.18 20.21 -1.51
C GLU A 229 -2.60 18.88 -0.86
N GLY A 230 -1.67 18.20 -0.19
CA GLY A 230 -1.97 16.96 0.53
C GLY A 230 -3.05 17.16 1.60
N ALA A 231 -2.99 18.26 2.37
CA ALA A 231 -3.99 18.59 3.37
C ALA A 231 -5.38 18.81 2.76
N THR A 232 -5.44 19.48 1.60
CA THR A 232 -6.69 19.63 0.84
C THR A 232 -7.24 18.28 0.38
N HIS A 233 -6.41 17.40 -0.18
CA HIS A 233 -6.85 16.06 -0.60
C HIS A 233 -7.37 15.23 0.58
N ASN A 234 -6.67 15.24 1.71
CA ASN A 234 -7.10 14.49 2.89
C ASN A 234 -8.41 15.01 3.48
N ARG A 235 -8.64 16.32 3.46
CA ARG A 235 -9.95 16.88 3.84
C ARG A 235 -11.07 16.38 2.93
N GLU A 236 -10.84 16.36 1.62
CA GLU A 236 -11.83 15.82 0.67
C GLU A 236 -12.12 14.32 0.91
N ARG A 237 -11.08 13.53 1.21
CA ARG A 237 -11.23 12.12 1.59
C ARG A 237 -12.06 11.96 2.86
N LEU A 238 -11.75 12.72 3.91
CA LEU A 238 -12.47 12.67 5.18
C LEU A 238 -13.91 13.16 5.05
N MET A 239 -14.23 14.08 4.13
CA MET A 239 -15.63 14.44 3.84
C MET A 239 -16.39 13.30 3.17
N ARG A 240 -15.78 12.62 2.19
CA ARG A 240 -16.40 11.44 1.55
C ARG A 240 -16.55 10.27 2.51
N LEU A 241 -15.55 10.04 3.36
CA LEU A 241 -15.60 9.00 4.39
C LEU A 241 -16.81 9.15 5.31
N GLN A 242 -17.27 10.38 5.59
CA GLN A 242 -18.47 10.58 6.40
C GLN A 242 -19.69 9.88 5.81
N GLN A 243 -19.92 10.04 4.51
CA GLN A 243 -21.07 9.43 3.83
C GLN A 243 -20.91 7.91 3.73
N LEU A 244 -19.69 7.44 3.44
CA LEU A 244 -19.41 6.00 3.34
C LEU A 244 -19.56 5.28 4.69
N LEU A 245 -19.12 5.88 5.79
CA LEU A 245 -19.29 5.32 7.13
C LEU A 245 -20.78 5.23 7.50
N GLN A 246 -21.57 6.24 7.17
CA GLN A 246 -23.02 6.20 7.39
C GLN A 246 -23.71 5.11 6.56
N GLN A 247 -23.30 4.97 5.30
CA GLN A 247 -23.85 3.95 4.42
C GLN A 247 -23.47 2.54 4.89
N GLU A 248 -22.19 2.27 5.15
CA GLU A 248 -21.75 0.96 5.62
C GLU A 248 -22.36 0.60 6.97
N ARG A 249 -22.57 1.56 7.87
CA ARG A 249 -23.31 1.33 9.12
C ARG A 249 -24.71 0.78 8.84
N LEU A 250 -25.47 1.42 7.96
CA LEU A 250 -26.82 0.97 7.60
C LEU A 250 -26.80 -0.42 6.96
N GLU A 251 -25.82 -0.68 6.09
CA GLU A 251 -25.65 -1.99 5.46
C GLU A 251 -25.35 -3.08 6.51
N MET A 252 -24.47 -2.80 7.48
CA MET A 252 -24.14 -3.74 8.55
C MET A 252 -25.33 -3.98 9.50
N GLU A 253 -26.05 -2.92 9.89
CA GLU A 253 -27.28 -3.04 10.70
C GLU A 253 -28.33 -3.90 9.98
N GLN A 254 -28.54 -3.68 8.67
CA GLN A 254 -29.45 -4.50 7.86
C GLN A 254 -28.99 -5.96 7.75
N GLN A 255 -27.69 -6.22 7.64
CA GLN A 255 -27.15 -7.57 7.63
C GLN A 255 -27.39 -8.30 8.95
N VAL A 256 -27.21 -7.64 10.10
CA VAL A 256 -27.51 -8.20 11.42
C VAL A 256 -28.99 -8.53 11.53
N ILE A 257 -29.88 -7.62 11.11
CA ILE A 257 -31.34 -7.85 11.12
C ILE A 257 -31.72 -9.01 10.19
N ALA A 258 -31.13 -9.08 9.00
CA ALA A 258 -31.41 -10.16 8.04
C ALA A 258 -30.90 -11.52 8.52
N ALA A 259 -29.75 -11.55 9.21
CA ALA A 259 -29.17 -12.76 9.77
C ALA A 259 -29.97 -13.32 10.96
N ALA A 260 -30.64 -12.46 11.74
CA ALA A 260 -31.42 -12.85 12.91
C ALA A 260 -32.64 -13.74 12.58
N GLY A 261 -33.24 -13.59 11.38
CA GLY A 261 -34.44 -14.33 10.98
C GLY A 261 -35.63 -14.20 11.95
N ASP A 262 -36.66 -15.04 11.80
CA ASP A 262 -37.89 -14.99 12.61
C ASP A 262 -37.80 -15.71 13.98
N GLN A 263 -36.64 -16.30 14.36
CA GLN A 263 -36.56 -17.21 15.53
C GLN A 263 -35.30 -17.09 16.41
N GLN A 264 -34.47 -16.04 16.32
CA GLN A 264 -33.33 -15.87 17.23
C GLN A 264 -33.59 -14.99 18.47
N ASP A 265 -32.78 -15.23 19.49
CA ASP A 265 -32.76 -14.59 20.81
C ASP A 265 -32.56 -13.07 20.66
N SER A 266 -33.62 -12.30 20.93
CA SER A 266 -33.65 -10.85 20.64
C SER A 266 -32.52 -10.07 21.33
N THR A 267 -32.03 -10.56 22.47
CA THR A 267 -30.93 -9.95 23.21
C THR A 267 -29.58 -10.02 22.49
N ALA A 268 -29.29 -11.11 21.76
CA ALA A 268 -28.03 -11.25 21.03
C ALA A 268 -28.00 -10.34 19.79
N THR A 269 -29.14 -10.18 19.11
CA THR A 269 -29.28 -9.26 17.98
C THR A 269 -29.16 -7.81 18.43
N ASP A 270 -29.77 -7.45 19.57
CA ASP A 270 -29.67 -6.10 20.14
C ASP A 270 -28.22 -5.73 20.54
N GLU A 271 -27.46 -6.70 21.07
CA GLU A 271 -26.03 -6.52 21.40
C GLU A 271 -25.19 -6.30 20.15
N GLN A 272 -25.38 -7.11 19.10
CA GLN A 272 -24.69 -6.94 17.81
C GLN A 272 -25.01 -5.60 17.12
N LEU A 273 -26.27 -5.14 17.17
CA LEU A 273 -26.64 -3.83 16.65
C LEU A 273 -25.99 -2.70 17.43
N THR A 274 -25.84 -2.86 18.75
CA THR A 274 -25.14 -1.90 19.60
C THR A 274 -23.66 -1.84 19.25
N ASP A 275 -22.99 -2.99 19.08
CA ASP A 275 -21.58 -3.06 18.67
C ASP A 275 -21.34 -2.39 17.31
N VAL A 276 -22.22 -2.61 16.34
CA VAL A 276 -22.16 -1.94 15.03
C VAL A 276 -22.30 -0.43 15.21
N ALA A 277 -23.29 0.03 15.97
CA ALA A 277 -23.51 1.46 16.20
C ALA A 277 -22.28 2.10 16.89
N GLU A 278 -21.76 1.50 17.96
CA GLU A 278 -20.60 2.00 18.70
C GLU A 278 -19.35 2.08 17.83
N ARG A 279 -19.09 1.05 17.00
CA ARG A 279 -17.94 1.05 16.08
C ARG A 279 -18.00 2.22 15.10
N TYR A 280 -19.15 2.45 14.46
CA TYR A 280 -19.29 3.50 13.45
C TYR A 280 -19.40 4.90 14.08
N ASP A 281 -19.92 5.02 15.30
CA ASP A 281 -19.90 6.27 16.06
C ASP A 281 -18.46 6.65 16.45
N LEU A 282 -17.64 5.68 16.88
CA LEU A 282 -16.23 5.89 17.17
C LEU A 282 -15.42 6.22 15.90
N ALA A 283 -15.75 5.57 14.78
CA ALA A 283 -15.19 5.91 13.47
C ALA A 283 -15.46 7.37 13.10
N GLU A 284 -16.71 7.83 13.23
CA GLU A 284 -17.05 9.22 12.93
C GLU A 284 -16.34 10.21 13.85
N GLN A 285 -16.12 9.85 15.12
CA GLN A 285 -15.33 10.67 16.06
C GLN A 285 -13.89 10.84 15.58
N TYR A 286 -13.19 9.76 15.24
CA TYR A 286 -11.82 9.83 14.75
C TYR A 286 -11.73 10.55 13.40
N ARG A 287 -12.68 10.32 12.50
CA ARG A 287 -12.77 11.06 11.22
C ARG A 287 -12.95 12.56 11.43
N ALA A 288 -13.83 12.97 12.35
CA ALA A 288 -14.06 14.37 12.68
C ALA A 288 -12.81 15.00 13.34
N GLY A 289 -12.17 14.30 14.28
CA GLY A 289 -10.91 14.73 14.90
C GLY A 289 -9.80 14.95 13.88
N ALA A 290 -9.63 14.01 12.94
CA ALA A 290 -8.68 14.14 11.83
C ALA A 290 -9.00 15.37 10.95
N PHE A 291 -10.28 15.59 10.64
CA PHE A 291 -10.73 16.71 9.81
C PHE A 291 -10.46 18.06 10.49
N ASP A 292 -10.77 18.18 11.77
CA ASP A 292 -10.51 19.39 12.57
C ASP A 292 -9.01 19.69 12.69
N ALA A 293 -8.19 18.65 12.84
CA ALA A 293 -6.74 18.78 12.84
C ALA A 293 -6.20 19.27 11.48
N LEU A 294 -6.79 18.85 10.36
CA LEU A 294 -6.44 19.37 9.03
C LEU A 294 -6.91 20.81 8.80
N GLU A 295 -8.04 21.22 9.36
CA GLU A 295 -8.48 22.63 9.37
C GLU A 295 -7.47 23.50 10.15
N GLN A 296 -7.03 23.01 11.31
CA GLN A 296 -5.99 23.68 12.10
C GLN A 296 -4.65 23.76 11.36
N LEU A 297 -4.25 22.69 10.68
CA LEU A 297 -3.07 22.67 9.80
C LEU A 297 -3.18 23.74 8.71
N ALA A 298 -4.32 23.81 8.01
CA ALA A 298 -4.55 24.82 6.98
C ALA A 298 -4.47 26.26 7.53
N GLY A 299 -5.08 26.51 8.69
CA GLY A 299 -4.95 27.80 9.38
C GLY A 299 -3.54 28.10 9.91
N GLY A 300 -2.77 27.05 10.24
CA GLY A 300 -1.35 27.13 10.58
C GLY A 300 -0.50 27.57 9.38
N LEU A 301 -0.71 26.97 8.21
CA LEU A 301 -0.01 27.28 6.97
C LEU A 301 -0.15 28.76 6.61
N VAL A 302 -1.38 29.28 6.63
CA VAL A 302 -1.65 30.71 6.32
C VAL A 302 -0.88 31.65 7.26
N ARG A 303 -0.79 31.31 8.55
CA ARG A 303 -0.04 32.12 9.53
C ARG A 303 1.46 32.05 9.34
N VAL A 304 2.01 30.86 9.05
CA VAL A 304 3.44 30.68 8.74
C VAL A 304 3.82 31.49 7.50
N GLU A 305 3.00 31.47 6.45
CA GLU A 305 3.24 32.23 5.23
C GLU A 305 3.14 33.75 5.42
N SER A 306 2.29 34.19 6.35
CA SER A 306 2.17 35.61 6.72
C SER A 306 3.31 36.08 7.64
N GLY A 307 4.17 35.18 8.11
CA GLY A 307 5.26 35.49 9.05
C GLY A 307 4.83 35.57 10.53
N ASP A 308 3.55 35.34 10.82
CA ASP A 308 2.95 35.44 12.17
C ASP A 308 2.86 34.09 12.88
N GLY A 309 3.25 32.99 12.21
CA GLY A 309 3.15 31.61 12.69
C GLY A 309 4.50 30.94 12.93
N GLY A 310 4.59 30.14 13.99
CA GLY A 310 5.74 29.27 14.24
C GLY A 310 5.58 27.87 13.64
N PRO A 311 6.68 27.10 13.46
CA PRO A 311 6.64 25.74 12.90
C PRO A 311 5.74 24.76 13.66
N ALA A 312 5.60 24.93 14.98
CA ALA A 312 4.69 24.11 15.80
C ALA A 312 3.23 24.25 15.35
N GLY A 313 2.84 25.42 14.82
CA GLY A 313 1.48 25.68 14.34
C GLY A 313 1.08 24.88 13.10
N ILE A 314 2.02 24.20 12.45
CA ILE A 314 1.76 23.25 11.35
C ILE A 314 2.14 21.81 11.72
N ARG A 315 3.17 21.61 12.55
CA ARG A 315 3.61 20.26 12.95
C ARG A 315 2.60 19.56 13.86
N ASP A 316 2.13 20.24 14.91
CA ASP A 316 1.26 19.61 15.90
C ASP A 316 -0.09 19.20 15.28
N PRO A 317 -0.75 20.05 14.47
CA PRO A 317 -1.98 19.63 13.78
C PRO A 317 -1.74 18.51 12.75
N ALA A 318 -0.61 18.50 12.06
CA ALA A 318 -0.29 17.42 11.12
C ALA A 318 -0.12 16.06 11.83
N ALA A 319 0.56 16.03 12.98
CA ALA A 319 0.73 14.83 13.79
C ALA A 319 -0.58 14.38 14.46
N ALA A 320 -1.42 15.34 14.90
CA ALA A 320 -2.74 15.04 15.44
C ALA A 320 -3.64 14.38 14.38
N ALA A 321 -3.69 14.94 13.16
CA ALA A 321 -4.45 14.34 12.06
C ALA A 321 -3.98 12.91 11.73
N LEU A 322 -2.66 12.65 11.75
CA LEU A 322 -2.12 11.30 11.54
C LEU A 322 -2.59 10.33 12.62
N THR A 323 -2.55 10.76 13.88
CA THR A 323 -2.98 9.94 15.02
C THR A 323 -4.44 9.52 14.90
N GLU A 324 -5.32 10.44 14.52
CA GLU A 324 -6.75 10.18 14.35
C GLU A 324 -7.02 9.23 13.15
N ILE A 325 -6.30 9.42 12.04
CA ILE A 325 -6.38 8.52 10.88
C ILE A 325 -5.84 7.11 11.23
N ASP A 326 -4.82 7.02 12.08
CA ASP A 326 -4.35 5.73 12.59
C ASP A 326 -5.39 5.00 13.43
N GLN A 327 -6.16 5.73 14.25
CA GLN A 327 -7.27 5.11 14.99
C GLN A 327 -8.37 4.63 14.04
N LEU A 328 -8.70 5.40 13.01
CA LEU A 328 -9.59 4.93 11.93
C LEU A 328 -9.08 3.64 11.28
N ARG A 329 -7.79 3.57 10.96
CA ARG A 329 -7.17 2.36 10.41
C ARG A 329 -7.41 1.15 11.32
N ARG A 330 -7.11 1.29 12.61
CA ARG A 330 -7.29 0.22 13.60
C ARG A 330 -8.74 -0.26 13.73
N LEU A 331 -9.73 0.61 13.53
CA LEU A 331 -11.14 0.24 13.57
C LEU A 331 -11.59 -0.58 12.35
N PHE A 332 -11.02 -0.34 11.17
CA PHE A 332 -11.50 -0.93 9.91
C PHE A 332 -10.63 -2.05 9.36
N TYR A 333 -9.41 -2.18 9.83
CA TYR A 333 -8.47 -3.20 9.39
C TYR A 333 -8.24 -4.23 10.49
N THR A 334 -8.39 -5.49 10.12
CA THR A 334 -7.92 -6.58 10.98
C THR A 334 -6.40 -6.62 10.95
N ILE A 335 -5.78 -7.07 12.06
CA ILE A 335 -4.33 -7.25 12.08
C ILE A 335 -3.88 -8.22 10.97
N VAL A 336 -4.70 -9.25 10.67
CA VAL A 336 -4.42 -10.21 9.59
C VAL A 336 -4.32 -9.53 8.22
N GLU A 337 -5.18 -8.56 7.92
CA GLU A 337 -5.12 -7.81 6.67
C GLU A 337 -3.87 -6.94 6.59
N HIS A 338 -3.48 -6.28 7.68
CA HIS A 338 -2.22 -5.54 7.71
C HIS A 338 -0.99 -6.44 7.57
N LEU A 339 -1.02 -7.65 8.13
CA LEU A 339 0.05 -8.64 7.92
C LEU A 339 0.11 -9.08 6.46
N LYS A 340 -1.03 -9.31 5.80
CA LYS A 340 -1.09 -9.66 4.36
C LYS A 340 -0.59 -8.54 3.47
N ASP A 341 -0.95 -7.30 3.75
CA ASP A 341 -0.47 -6.15 2.98
C ASP A 341 1.04 -5.95 3.18
N LEU A 342 1.53 -6.08 4.42
CA LEU A 342 2.96 -6.05 4.73
C LEU A 342 3.72 -7.17 4.00
N LEU A 343 3.16 -8.39 3.96
CA LEU A 343 3.72 -9.51 3.21
C LEU A 343 3.80 -9.21 1.70
N ARG A 344 2.74 -8.66 1.10
CA ARG A 344 2.73 -8.29 -0.32
C ARG A 344 3.81 -7.23 -0.61
N ASN A 345 3.83 -6.15 0.18
CA ASN A 345 4.78 -5.07 -0.02
C ASN A 345 6.23 -5.57 0.18
N GLN A 346 6.46 -6.46 1.16
CA GLN A 346 7.77 -7.10 1.39
C GLN A 346 8.21 -7.97 0.21
N SER A 347 7.29 -8.71 -0.42
CA SER A 347 7.56 -9.49 -1.64
C SER A 347 7.93 -8.59 -2.81
N GLU A 348 7.23 -7.47 -3.01
CA GLU A 348 7.54 -6.52 -4.08
C GLU A 348 8.94 -5.90 -3.88
N THR A 349 9.28 -5.48 -2.66
CA THR A 349 10.62 -4.96 -2.36
C THR A 349 11.71 -6.04 -2.48
N HIS A 350 11.41 -7.30 -2.13
CA HIS A 350 12.34 -8.41 -2.36
C HIS A 350 12.64 -8.60 -3.86
N ASP A 351 11.61 -8.60 -4.71
CA ASP A 351 11.77 -8.76 -6.16
C ASP A 351 12.54 -7.58 -6.80
N ASP A 352 12.30 -6.37 -6.31
CA ASP A 352 13.04 -5.17 -6.72
C ASP A 352 14.52 -5.24 -6.29
N VAL A 353 14.82 -5.74 -5.07
CA VAL A 353 16.21 -5.94 -4.60
C VAL A 353 16.91 -7.03 -5.41
N ALA A 354 16.23 -8.14 -5.72
CA ALA A 354 16.77 -9.18 -6.58
C ALA A 354 17.05 -8.68 -8.00
N SER A 355 16.19 -7.79 -8.51
CA SER A 355 16.41 -7.11 -9.80
C SER A 355 17.61 -6.17 -9.74
N ALA A 356 17.81 -5.47 -8.62
CA ALA A 356 18.95 -4.59 -8.42
C ALA A 356 20.27 -5.37 -8.34
N GLN A 357 20.30 -6.57 -7.75
CA GLN A 357 21.50 -7.42 -7.66
C GLN A 357 22.12 -7.75 -9.03
N ALA A 358 21.34 -7.69 -10.12
CA ALA A 358 21.85 -7.89 -11.48
C ALA A 358 22.61 -6.68 -12.06
N VAL A 359 22.77 -5.60 -11.29
CA VAL A 359 23.54 -4.41 -11.71
C VAL A 359 25.03 -4.63 -11.40
N ASP A 360 25.84 -4.68 -12.45
CA ASP A 360 27.29 -4.97 -12.36
C ASP A 360 28.16 -3.77 -11.94
N ASP A 361 27.56 -2.58 -11.77
CA ASP A 361 28.24 -1.33 -11.42
C ASP A 361 27.85 -0.87 -10.01
N GLY A 362 28.84 -0.70 -9.12
CA GLY A 362 28.61 -0.39 -7.70
C GLY A 362 27.89 0.94 -7.47
N GLU A 363 28.20 1.98 -8.24
CA GLU A 363 27.56 3.30 -8.11
C GLU A 363 26.11 3.27 -8.61
N ALA A 364 25.86 2.62 -9.75
CA ALA A 364 24.51 2.42 -10.28
C ALA A 364 23.66 1.52 -9.36
N LEU A 365 24.28 0.50 -8.75
CA LEU A 365 23.64 -0.36 -7.75
C LEU A 365 23.25 0.46 -6.52
N ALA A 366 24.17 1.25 -5.97
CA ALA A 366 23.92 2.12 -4.81
C ALA A 366 22.76 3.09 -5.07
N PHE A 367 22.67 3.63 -6.30
CA PHE A 367 21.55 4.47 -6.72
C PHE A 367 20.22 3.68 -6.77
N ALA A 368 20.23 2.48 -7.34
CA ALA A 368 19.05 1.63 -7.47
C ALA A 368 18.50 1.15 -6.12
N ILE A 369 19.37 0.83 -5.15
CA ILE A 369 18.98 0.30 -3.83
C ILE A 369 18.59 1.39 -2.82
N GLY A 370 18.91 2.66 -3.07
CA GLY A 370 18.54 3.77 -2.18
C GLY A 370 17.04 3.81 -1.85
N PRO A 371 16.15 3.93 -2.85
CA PRO A 371 14.70 3.87 -2.64
C PRO A 371 14.19 2.55 -2.04
N LEU A 372 14.90 1.44 -2.27
CA LEU A 372 14.55 0.12 -1.71
C LEU A 372 14.87 0.04 -0.22
N THR A 373 15.93 0.72 0.22
CA THR A 373 16.33 0.84 1.62
C THR A 373 15.26 1.54 2.44
N ASP A 374 14.76 2.68 1.93
CA ASP A 374 13.71 3.45 2.60
C ASP A 374 12.39 2.66 2.69
N ARG A 375 12.03 1.94 1.61
CA ARG A 375 10.87 1.04 1.60
C ARG A 375 11.01 -0.09 2.61
N GLN A 376 12.15 -0.77 2.63
CA GLN A 376 12.44 -1.86 3.57
C GLN A 376 12.38 -1.38 5.03
N GLN A 377 12.88 -0.17 5.32
CA GLN A 377 12.79 0.44 6.64
C GLN A 377 11.34 0.73 7.04
N GLY A 378 10.52 1.21 6.09
CA GLY A 378 9.08 1.38 6.29
C GLY A 378 8.38 0.08 6.68
N HIS A 379 8.69 -1.02 5.99
CA HIS A 379 8.14 -2.35 6.30
C HIS A 379 8.51 -2.81 7.71
N ALA A 380 9.76 -2.65 8.11
CA ALA A 380 10.20 -2.96 9.47
C ALA A 380 9.39 -2.16 10.51
N GLY A 381 9.21 -0.85 10.29
CA GLY A 381 8.39 -0.02 11.17
C GLY A 381 6.95 -0.53 11.33
N VAL A 382 6.30 -0.90 10.22
CA VAL A 382 4.96 -1.48 10.23
C VAL A 382 4.93 -2.83 10.96
N GLY A 383 5.90 -3.72 10.70
CA GLY A 383 6.00 -5.01 11.39
C GLY A 383 6.14 -4.87 12.91
N GLY A 384 6.94 -3.90 13.37
CA GLY A 384 7.07 -3.59 14.80
C GLY A 384 5.76 -3.14 15.44
N ALA A 385 5.02 -2.26 14.76
CA ALA A 385 3.72 -1.79 15.23
C ALA A 385 2.66 -2.91 15.29
N LEU A 386 2.64 -3.79 14.28
CA LEU A 386 1.72 -4.94 14.25
C LEU A 386 2.03 -5.95 15.34
N ALA A 387 3.31 -6.24 15.61
CA ALA A 387 3.70 -7.11 16.71
C ALA A 387 3.19 -6.57 18.06
N GLN A 388 3.33 -5.26 18.31
CA GLN A 388 2.84 -4.63 19.54
C GLN A 388 1.30 -4.66 19.64
N ALA A 389 0.60 -4.47 18.51
CA ALA A 389 -0.86 -4.55 18.47
C ALA A 389 -1.35 -5.98 18.79
N LEU A 390 -0.70 -7.01 18.26
CA LEU A 390 -1.00 -8.41 18.56
C LEU A 390 -0.77 -8.75 20.03
N GLU A 391 0.32 -8.28 20.63
CA GLU A 391 0.56 -8.47 22.08
C GLU A 391 -0.54 -7.82 22.91
N SER A 392 -0.95 -6.61 22.55
CA SER A 392 -2.00 -5.89 23.27
C SER A 392 -3.36 -6.61 23.18
N GLN A 393 -3.68 -7.19 22.01
CA GLN A 393 -4.88 -8.01 21.83
C GLN A 393 -4.80 -9.34 22.58
N ALA A 394 -3.64 -9.99 22.60
CA ALA A 394 -3.41 -11.20 23.36
C ALA A 394 -3.61 -10.97 24.87
N ASP A 395 -3.05 -9.88 25.40
CA ASP A 395 -3.19 -9.50 26.81
C ASP A 395 -4.66 -9.19 27.18
N ALA A 396 -5.38 -8.50 26.29
CA ALA A 396 -6.80 -8.21 26.48
C ALA A 396 -7.65 -9.49 26.48
N ALA A 397 -7.38 -10.42 25.56
CA ALA A 397 -8.09 -11.69 25.46
C ALA A 397 -7.82 -12.60 26.67
N ALA A 398 -6.58 -12.63 27.16
CA ALA A 398 -6.21 -13.39 28.36
C ALA A 398 -6.91 -12.90 29.64
N GLY A 399 -7.30 -11.61 29.69
CA GLY A 399 -8.00 -11.00 30.82
C GLY A 399 -9.46 -11.44 31.01
N LEU A 400 -10.05 -12.10 30.01
CA LEU A 400 -11.48 -12.47 30.00
C LEU A 400 -11.79 -13.79 30.74
N GLY A 401 -10.79 -14.65 30.96
CA GLY A 401 -10.92 -15.87 31.78
C GLY A 401 -11.80 -16.98 31.18
N GLU A 402 -12.15 -16.89 29.89
CA GLU A 402 -12.92 -17.91 29.18
C GLU A 402 -11.99 -18.86 28.39
N PRO A 403 -12.30 -20.17 28.27
CA PRO A 403 -11.43 -21.14 27.59
C PRO A 403 -11.18 -20.84 26.10
N GLN A 404 -12.18 -20.27 25.42
CA GLN A 404 -12.07 -19.84 24.02
C GLN A 404 -11.25 -18.55 23.89
N ALA A 405 -11.36 -17.64 24.86
CA ALA A 405 -10.56 -16.42 24.92
C ALA A 405 -9.08 -16.71 25.24
N GLU A 406 -8.79 -17.74 26.07
CA GLU A 406 -7.41 -18.19 26.33
C GLU A 406 -6.76 -18.78 25.07
N GLN A 407 -7.49 -19.56 24.28
CA GLN A 407 -6.99 -20.10 23.01
C GLN A 407 -6.74 -18.99 21.97
N ALA A 408 -7.64 -18.01 21.89
CA ALA A 408 -7.45 -16.83 21.05
C ALA A 408 -6.26 -15.99 21.50
N ALA A 409 -6.08 -15.80 22.81
CA ALA A 409 -4.94 -15.10 23.39
C ALA A 409 -3.61 -15.79 23.07
N GLU A 410 -3.58 -17.12 23.12
CA GLU A 410 -2.39 -17.90 22.75
C GLU A 410 -2.05 -17.74 21.26
N ALA A 411 -3.04 -17.84 20.37
CA ALA A 411 -2.84 -17.64 18.93
C ALA A 411 -2.34 -16.21 18.61
N LEU A 412 -2.94 -15.19 19.24
CA LEU A 412 -2.52 -13.79 19.12
C LEU A 412 -1.09 -13.58 19.64
N GLY A 413 -0.75 -14.19 20.78
CA GLY A 413 0.59 -14.11 21.36
C GLY A 413 1.65 -14.79 20.49
N GLN A 414 1.35 -15.94 19.91
CA GLN A 414 2.25 -16.62 18.97
C GLN A 414 2.42 -15.81 17.67
N ALA A 415 1.33 -15.27 17.12
CA ALA A 415 1.40 -14.40 15.95
C ALA A 415 2.22 -13.13 16.21
N ALA A 416 2.17 -12.59 17.43
CA ALA A 416 2.99 -11.44 17.83
C ALA A 416 4.50 -11.76 17.80
N VAL A 417 4.90 -12.95 18.27
CA VAL A 417 6.30 -13.42 18.24
C VAL A 417 6.80 -13.59 16.82
N GLU A 418 6.00 -14.21 15.95
CA GLU A 418 6.32 -14.37 14.52
C GLU A 418 6.45 -12.99 13.86
N THR A 419 5.49 -12.09 14.07
CA THR A 419 5.53 -10.73 13.52
C THR A 419 6.74 -9.93 14.01
N ARG A 420 7.13 -10.09 15.29
CA ARG A 420 8.35 -9.48 15.84
C ARG A 420 9.62 -10.05 15.23
N SER A 421 9.63 -11.36 14.94
CA SER A 421 10.75 -12.01 14.27
C SER A 421 10.89 -11.48 12.84
N ALA A 422 9.76 -11.34 12.12
CA ALA A 422 9.73 -10.69 10.81
C ALA A 422 10.28 -9.26 10.86
N PHE A 423 9.87 -8.46 11.84
CA PHE A 423 10.42 -7.12 12.07
C PHE A 423 11.95 -7.13 12.24
N GLY A 424 12.48 -8.06 13.03
CA GLY A 424 13.93 -8.21 13.20
C GLY A 424 14.64 -8.49 11.88
N GLN A 425 14.14 -9.46 11.11
CA GLN A 425 14.68 -9.79 9.79
C GLN A 425 14.62 -8.61 8.82
N MET A 426 13.51 -7.87 8.79
CA MET A 426 13.38 -6.67 7.95
C MET A 426 14.36 -5.57 8.36
N SER A 427 14.61 -5.40 9.66
CA SER A 427 15.57 -4.42 10.18
C SER A 427 17.01 -4.79 9.84
N ASP A 428 17.35 -6.07 9.91
CA ASP A 428 18.66 -6.59 9.51
C ASP A 428 18.87 -6.39 7.99
N ALA A 429 17.85 -6.69 7.17
CA ALA A 429 17.87 -6.41 5.74
C ALA A 429 18.04 -4.90 5.44
N THR A 430 17.38 -4.01 6.19
CA THR A 430 17.62 -2.57 6.08
C THR A 430 19.08 -2.21 6.38
N GLY A 431 19.67 -2.80 7.42
CA GLY A 431 21.09 -2.57 7.76
C GLY A 431 22.02 -2.94 6.61
N LEU A 432 21.83 -4.12 6.03
CA LEU A 432 22.63 -4.60 4.90
C LEU A 432 22.44 -3.76 3.64
N LEU A 433 21.22 -3.29 3.36
CA LEU A 433 20.96 -2.36 2.25
C LEU A 433 21.63 -1.00 2.44
N VAL A 434 21.66 -0.48 3.68
CA VAL A 434 22.41 0.73 4.01
C VAL A 434 23.91 0.52 3.79
N GLU A 435 24.46 -0.60 4.26
CA GLU A 435 25.88 -0.93 4.04
C GLU A 435 26.21 -1.07 2.55
N ALA A 436 25.35 -1.74 1.78
CA ALA A 436 25.52 -1.89 0.35
C ALA A 436 25.40 -0.55 -0.40
N ARG A 437 24.53 0.35 0.05
CA ARG A 437 24.37 1.69 -0.52
C ARG A 437 25.57 2.58 -0.23
N ASP A 438 26.12 2.48 0.97
CA ASP A 438 27.23 3.30 1.44
C ASP A 438 28.59 2.73 1.01
N ALA A 439 28.61 1.53 0.41
CA ALA A 439 29.80 0.96 -0.22
C ALA A 439 30.24 1.84 -1.41
N THR A 440 31.50 2.26 -1.40
CA THR A 440 32.09 3.15 -2.41
C THR A 440 33.08 2.42 -3.33
N ASP A 441 33.08 1.09 -3.28
CA ASP A 441 33.94 0.24 -4.08
C ASP A 441 33.38 0.04 -5.49
N ALA A 442 34.27 -0.13 -6.48
CA ALA A 442 33.89 -0.36 -7.88
C ALA A 442 33.25 -1.74 -8.12
N GLU A 443 33.37 -2.67 -7.18
CA GLU A 443 32.76 -3.99 -7.25
C GLU A 443 31.42 -3.96 -6.48
N PRO A 444 30.29 -4.34 -7.11
CA PRO A 444 28.98 -4.26 -6.48
C PRO A 444 28.92 -5.18 -5.25
N PRO A 445 28.42 -4.70 -4.10
CA PRO A 445 28.22 -5.53 -2.93
C PRO A 445 27.23 -6.67 -3.21
N ASP A 446 27.51 -7.83 -2.60
CA ASP A 446 26.61 -8.99 -2.68
C ASP A 446 25.34 -8.75 -1.86
N LEU A 447 24.19 -8.81 -2.52
CA LEU A 447 22.87 -8.62 -1.90
C LEU A 447 22.22 -9.93 -1.46
N GLU A 448 22.84 -11.08 -1.69
CA GLU A 448 22.30 -12.39 -1.27
C GLU A 448 21.96 -12.45 0.24
N PRO A 449 22.79 -11.90 1.16
CA PRO A 449 22.44 -11.87 2.58
C PRO A 449 21.17 -11.06 2.86
N THR A 450 20.98 -9.94 2.15
CA THR A 450 19.77 -9.11 2.25
C THR A 450 18.54 -9.88 1.81
N LEU A 451 18.62 -10.55 0.65
CA LEU A 451 17.53 -11.35 0.10
C LEU A 451 17.12 -12.48 1.05
N GLU A 452 18.08 -13.15 1.69
CA GLU A 452 17.77 -14.18 2.68
C GLU A 452 17.04 -13.62 3.91
N HIS A 453 17.45 -12.46 4.43
CA HIS A 453 16.72 -11.80 5.52
C HIS A 453 15.30 -11.40 5.10
N GLN A 454 15.12 -10.86 3.89
CA GLN A 454 13.79 -10.54 3.35
C GLN A 454 12.92 -11.80 3.18
N ARG A 455 13.49 -12.92 2.73
CA ARG A 455 12.82 -14.21 2.62
C ARG A 455 12.35 -14.73 3.99
N LEU A 456 13.23 -14.70 4.99
CA LEU A 456 12.90 -15.09 6.37
C LEU A 456 11.82 -14.18 6.97
N ALA A 457 11.84 -12.87 6.67
CA ALA A 457 10.78 -11.96 7.07
C ALA A 457 9.42 -12.38 6.51
N MET A 458 9.35 -12.71 5.22
CA MET A 458 8.12 -13.19 4.57
C MET A 458 7.62 -14.50 5.20
N GLU A 459 8.52 -15.46 5.48
CA GLU A 459 8.17 -16.73 6.14
C GLU A 459 7.54 -16.51 7.53
N HIS A 460 8.10 -15.60 8.33
CA HIS A 460 7.53 -15.23 9.61
C HIS A 460 6.16 -14.54 9.48
N LEU A 461 5.97 -13.66 8.49
CA LEU A 461 4.67 -13.03 8.25
C LEU A 461 3.60 -14.04 7.82
N GLU A 462 3.95 -15.00 6.96
CA GLU A 462 3.07 -16.10 6.56
C GLU A 462 2.65 -16.97 7.75
N ASN A 463 3.59 -17.27 8.64
CA ASN A 463 3.30 -18.01 9.88
C ASN A 463 2.35 -17.23 10.79
N ALA A 464 2.59 -15.92 10.98
CA ALA A 464 1.70 -15.06 11.76
C ALA A 464 0.28 -15.01 11.17
N ILE A 465 0.15 -14.91 9.83
CA ILE A 465 -1.14 -14.93 9.14
C ILE A 465 -1.83 -16.29 9.36
N ARG A 466 -1.12 -17.41 9.18
CA ARG A 466 -1.67 -18.76 9.36
C ARG A 466 -2.18 -19.00 10.79
N LEU A 467 -1.52 -18.45 11.79
CA LEU A 467 -1.94 -18.55 13.20
C LEU A 467 -3.24 -17.81 13.48
N LEU A 468 -3.53 -16.75 12.73
CA LEU A 468 -4.68 -15.88 12.94
C LEU A 468 -5.87 -16.16 12.00
N GLU A 469 -5.64 -16.89 10.90
CA GLU A 469 -6.72 -17.32 10.02
C GLU A 469 -7.46 -18.54 10.59
N PRO A 470 -8.80 -18.53 10.60
CA PRO A 470 -9.57 -19.70 11.01
C PRO A 470 -9.28 -20.86 10.05
N GLN A 471 -8.71 -21.95 10.57
CA GLN A 471 -8.50 -23.16 9.76
C GLN A 471 -9.85 -23.67 9.26
N SER A 472 -10.12 -23.46 7.97
CA SER A 472 -11.29 -24.03 7.32
C SER A 472 -11.11 -25.55 7.29
N GLU A 473 -12.11 -26.31 7.71
CA GLU A 473 -12.15 -27.79 7.73
C GLU A 473 -12.01 -28.47 6.34
N GLN A 474 -11.50 -27.79 5.30
CA GLN A 474 -11.45 -28.29 3.92
C GLN A 474 -10.33 -29.29 3.60
N GLN A 475 -9.47 -29.68 4.55
CA GLN A 475 -8.45 -30.71 4.32
C GLN A 475 -8.85 -32.14 4.72
N GLN A 476 -10.06 -32.38 5.27
CA GLN A 476 -10.47 -33.73 5.65
C GLN A 476 -11.12 -34.59 4.53
N ASP A 477 -11.48 -34.03 3.38
CA ASP A 477 -12.25 -34.78 2.36
C ASP A 477 -11.48 -35.21 1.09
N GLN A 478 -10.16 -35.01 1.00
CA GLN A 478 -9.36 -35.43 -0.18
C GLN A 478 -8.33 -36.55 0.07
N SER A 479 -8.35 -37.22 1.22
CA SER A 479 -7.46 -38.37 1.51
C SER A 479 -8.11 -39.74 1.25
N GLY A 480 -9.18 -39.79 0.44
CA GLY A 480 -10.02 -40.99 0.28
C GLY A 480 -9.70 -41.95 -0.88
N SER A 481 -8.86 -41.61 -1.88
CA SER A 481 -8.85 -42.45 -3.10
C SER A 481 -7.55 -42.65 -3.87
N GLU A 482 -6.35 -42.41 -3.33
CA GLU A 482 -5.10 -42.72 -4.08
C GLU A 482 -3.96 -43.41 -3.30
N GLN A 483 -4.21 -43.98 -2.12
CA GLN A 483 -3.21 -44.81 -1.45
C GLN A 483 -3.30 -46.29 -1.85
N GLN A 484 -2.81 -46.62 -3.05
CA GLN A 484 -2.32 -47.98 -3.30
C GLN A 484 -1.29 -48.07 -4.44
N GLN A 485 -0.20 -47.29 -4.40
CA GLN A 485 1.12 -47.68 -4.94
C GLN A 485 2.13 -46.52 -4.85
N GLN A 486 2.81 -46.38 -3.71
CA GLN A 486 4.21 -45.91 -3.61
C GLN A 486 4.58 -45.80 -2.13
N GLN A 487 4.86 -46.95 -1.52
CA GLN A 487 5.36 -47.03 -0.15
C GLN A 487 6.77 -47.62 -0.22
N SER A 488 7.78 -46.74 -0.32
CA SER A 488 9.15 -46.99 0.15
C SER A 488 10.09 -45.87 -0.32
N GLN A 489 10.05 -44.68 0.31
CA GLN A 489 11.22 -43.78 0.41
C GLN A 489 11.04 -42.51 1.28
N GLY A 490 9.86 -42.23 1.87
CA GLY A 490 9.61 -40.98 2.61
C GLY A 490 9.79 -41.02 4.14
N GLU A 491 10.09 -42.17 4.76
CA GLU A 491 9.98 -42.31 6.23
C GLU A 491 11.13 -41.65 7.03
N ASP A 492 12.21 -41.20 6.37
CA ASP A 492 13.36 -40.60 7.06
C ASP A 492 13.28 -39.07 7.20
N GLU A 493 12.58 -38.33 6.31
CA GLU A 493 12.49 -36.86 6.39
C GLU A 493 11.42 -36.35 7.38
N GLU A 494 10.27 -37.03 7.46
CA GLU A 494 9.21 -36.66 8.42
C GLU A 494 9.65 -36.92 9.88
N GLN A 495 10.35 -38.02 10.15
CA GLN A 495 10.85 -38.32 11.50
C GLN A 495 11.97 -37.37 11.94
N VAL A 496 12.78 -36.86 11.01
CA VAL A 496 13.83 -35.88 11.34
C VAL A 496 13.21 -34.52 11.68
N THR A 497 12.20 -34.10 10.93
CA THR A 497 11.48 -32.83 11.15
C THR A 497 10.69 -32.84 12.46
N GLN A 498 10.01 -33.96 12.76
CA GLN A 498 9.25 -34.12 14.00
C GLN A 498 10.17 -34.21 15.24
N ARG A 499 11.32 -34.90 15.13
CA ARG A 499 12.35 -34.92 16.20
C ARG A 499 13.02 -33.56 16.40
N GLN A 500 13.15 -32.73 15.35
CA GLN A 500 13.66 -31.37 15.49
C GLN A 500 12.65 -30.44 16.18
N ALA A 501 11.35 -30.56 15.83
CA ALA A 501 10.28 -29.84 16.50
C ALA A 501 10.18 -30.22 18.00
N ASP A 502 10.24 -31.50 18.33
CA ASP A 502 10.21 -31.98 19.71
C ASP A 502 11.41 -31.48 20.53
N ARG A 503 12.61 -31.45 19.94
CA ARG A 503 13.81 -30.89 20.59
C ARG A 503 13.67 -29.39 20.86
N ARG A 504 13.03 -28.63 19.96
CA ARG A 504 12.76 -27.20 20.15
C ARG A 504 11.72 -26.96 21.25
N LEU A 505 10.64 -27.75 21.28
CA LEU A 505 9.63 -27.69 22.35
C LEU A 505 10.21 -28.05 23.73
N GLN A 506 11.16 -28.97 23.77
CA GLN A 506 11.84 -29.35 25.00
C GLN A 506 12.80 -28.24 25.48
N ALA A 507 13.54 -27.60 24.56
CA ALA A 507 14.38 -26.45 24.87
C ALA A 507 13.57 -25.23 25.37
N ILE A 508 12.36 -25.03 24.86
CA ILE A 508 11.43 -23.99 25.33
C ILE A 508 10.94 -24.30 26.75
N ARG A 509 10.49 -25.53 27.01
CA ARG A 509 10.08 -25.97 28.37
C ARG A 509 11.21 -25.83 29.39
N ASP A 510 12.44 -26.14 29.01
CA ASP A 510 13.60 -26.00 29.89
C ASP A 510 13.91 -24.53 30.21
N ARG A 511 13.79 -23.64 29.20
CA ARG A 511 13.99 -22.20 29.35
C ARG A 511 12.86 -21.55 30.18
N GLU A 512 11.63 -22.04 30.04
CA GLU A 512 10.46 -21.66 30.87
C GLU A 512 10.67 -22.06 32.34
N ALA A 513 11.10 -23.30 32.58
CA ALA A 513 11.39 -23.82 33.91
C ALA A 513 12.55 -23.06 34.58
N GLU A 514 13.54 -22.64 33.82
CA GLU A 514 14.65 -21.83 34.32
C GLU A 514 14.20 -20.41 34.72
N ARG A 515 13.31 -19.78 33.92
CA ARG A 515 12.67 -18.49 34.27
C ARG A 515 11.83 -18.59 35.55
N GLN A 516 11.06 -19.66 35.72
CA GLN A 516 10.29 -19.88 36.94
C GLN A 516 11.18 -20.08 38.18
N ARG A 517 12.29 -20.83 38.06
CA ARG A 517 13.28 -20.98 39.14
C ARG A 517 13.95 -19.65 39.50
N GLN A 518 14.23 -18.80 38.52
CA GLN A 518 14.77 -17.46 38.76
C GLN A 518 13.76 -16.54 39.47
N ARG A 519 12.47 -16.61 39.11
CA ARG A 519 11.38 -15.89 39.81
C ARG A 519 11.25 -16.33 41.27
N GLN A 520 11.27 -17.64 41.54
CA GLN A 520 11.20 -18.16 42.91
C GLN A 520 12.44 -17.79 43.75
N LYS A 521 13.63 -17.75 43.15
CA LYS A 521 14.84 -17.28 43.85
C LYS A 521 14.78 -15.77 44.17
N ARG A 522 14.16 -14.96 43.31
CA ARG A 522 13.96 -13.53 43.56
C ARG A 522 12.94 -13.27 44.68
N GLN A 523 11.83 -14.01 44.71
CA GLN A 523 10.81 -13.89 45.76
C GLN A 523 11.30 -14.33 47.15
N ARG A 524 12.33 -15.20 47.23
CA ARG A 524 12.90 -15.64 48.51
C ARG A 524 13.88 -14.66 49.15
N ILE A 525 14.24 -13.57 48.46
CA ILE A 525 15.26 -12.60 48.90
C ILE A 525 14.63 -11.28 49.39
N GLU A 526 13.31 -11.08 49.25
CA GLU A 526 12.64 -9.91 49.82
C GLU A 526 12.42 -10.08 51.34
N PRO A 527 12.98 -9.19 52.19
CA PRO A 527 12.69 -9.20 53.61
C PRO A 527 11.29 -8.63 53.85
N GLU A 528 10.50 -9.32 54.68
CA GLU A 528 9.14 -8.91 55.08
C GLU A 528 9.11 -7.45 55.56
N PRO A 529 8.12 -6.65 55.10
CA PRO A 529 8.00 -5.26 55.50
C PRO A 529 7.54 -5.18 56.96
N VAL A 530 8.37 -4.55 57.79
CA VAL A 530 8.06 -4.26 59.19
C VAL A 530 6.89 -3.27 59.25
N GLU A 531 5.73 -3.74 59.70
CA GLU A 531 4.60 -2.90 60.07
C GLU A 531 5.02 -1.94 61.20
N LYS A 532 4.96 -0.63 60.93
CA LYS A 532 5.09 0.40 61.96
C LYS A 532 3.71 0.94 62.29
N ASP A 533 3.20 0.48 63.43
CA ASP A 533 2.23 1.19 64.26
C ASP A 533 2.80 2.55 64.69
N TRP A 534 2.14 3.63 64.25
CA TRP A 534 1.84 4.84 65.05
C TRP A 534 0.81 5.71 64.33
#